data_AF-A0A370K001-F1
#
_entry.id   AF-A0A370K001-F1
#
_cell.length_a   1.000
_cell.length_b   1.000
_cell.length_c   1.000
_cell.angle_alpha   90.00
_cell.angle_beta   90.00
_cell.angle_gamma   90.00
#
_symmetry.space_group_name_H-M   'P 1'
#
loop_
_entity.id
_entity.type
_entity.pdbx_description
1 polymer ?
#
loop_
_entity_poly.entity_id
_entity_poly.type
_entity_poly.pdbx_seq_one_letter_code
_entity_poly.pdbx_strand_id
1 'polypeptide(L)'
;MTLAERLRELRTQRGWRLKDLSQHSGLSVPYLSDLERGRTNPSLDTLQTLAAAYNLTVNDLLAPVDFYGERTEAALPKGLAELVADPLLGPEITPEWQRTLARIELRGKRPESKRDWYEIYLHLKRVLEG
;
A
#
# COMPACT_ATOMS: atom_id res chain seq x y z
N MET A 1 -3.99 10.25 3.85
CA MET A 1 -4.31 11.24 2.79
C MET A 1 -3.95 10.65 1.42
N THR A 2 -4.53 11.15 0.35
CA THR A 2 -4.16 10.77 -1.02
C THR A 2 -2.89 11.48 -1.49
N LEU A 3 -2.27 10.97 -2.56
CA LEU A 3 -1.11 11.61 -3.19
C LEU A 3 -1.44 13.03 -3.71
N ALA A 4 -2.60 13.19 -4.33
CA ALA A 4 -3.06 14.48 -4.84
C ALA A 4 -3.16 15.53 -3.73
N GLU A 5 -3.72 15.15 -2.58
CA GLU A 5 -3.79 16.00 -1.39
C GLU A 5 -2.40 16.36 -0.87
N ARG A 6 -1.49 15.39 -0.80
CA ARG A 6 -0.10 15.61 -0.35
C ARG A 6 0.66 16.58 -1.25
N LEU A 7 0.55 16.44 -2.57
CA LEU A 7 1.20 17.35 -3.52
C LEU A 7 0.68 18.79 -3.37
N ARG A 8 -0.65 18.93 -3.25
CA ARG A 8 -1.29 20.23 -3.03
C ARG A 8 -0.87 20.84 -1.70
N GLU A 9 -0.85 20.05 -0.63
CA GLU A 9 -0.39 20.46 0.69
C GLU A 9 1.04 21.03 0.62
N LEU A 10 2.00 20.27 0.09
CA LEU A 10 3.40 20.69 -0.04
C LEU A 10 3.56 21.98 -0.85
N ARG A 11 2.79 22.14 -1.94
CA ARG A 11 2.80 23.37 -2.74
C ARG A 11 2.28 24.55 -1.91
N THR A 12 1.16 24.38 -1.22
CA THR A 12 0.53 25.46 -0.45
C THR A 12 1.33 25.85 0.79
N GLN A 13 1.97 24.91 1.48
CA GLN A 13 2.87 25.18 2.61
C GLN A 13 4.07 26.05 2.21
N ARG A 14 4.53 25.94 0.96
CA ARG A 14 5.57 26.81 0.38
C ARG A 14 5.07 28.15 -0.16
N GLY A 15 3.76 28.39 -0.12
CA GLY A 15 3.15 29.58 -0.74
C GLY A 15 3.24 29.61 -2.27
N TRP A 16 3.53 28.47 -2.90
CA TRP A 16 3.73 28.39 -4.35
C TRP A 16 2.41 28.34 -5.12
N ARG A 17 2.36 29.04 -6.24
CA ARG A 17 1.38 28.83 -7.31
C ARG A 17 1.81 27.63 -8.15
N LEU A 18 0.90 27.07 -8.94
CA LEU A 18 1.24 25.96 -9.85
C LEU A 18 2.35 26.33 -10.85
N LYS A 19 2.40 27.60 -11.29
CA LYS A 19 3.48 28.10 -12.15
C LYS A 19 4.85 28.08 -11.47
N ASP A 20 4.91 28.26 -10.15
CA ASP A 20 6.17 28.28 -9.42
C ASP A 20 6.67 26.84 -9.28
N LEU A 21 5.77 25.90 -8.93
CA LEU A 21 6.09 24.46 -8.95
C LEU A 21 6.50 23.98 -10.34
N SER A 22 5.87 24.49 -11.41
CA SER A 22 6.25 24.20 -12.79
C SER A 22 7.68 24.63 -13.09
N GLN A 23 8.10 25.80 -12.62
CA GLN A 23 9.49 26.27 -12.76
C GLN A 23 10.49 25.40 -11.98
N HIS A 24 10.12 24.94 -10.79
CA HIS A 24 10.98 24.08 -9.97
C HIS A 24 11.07 22.63 -10.47
N SER A 25 10.00 22.09 -11.03
CA SER A 25 9.90 20.68 -11.45
C SER A 25 10.11 20.46 -12.95
N GLY A 26 10.01 21.50 -13.78
CA GLY A 26 10.00 21.37 -15.24
C GLY A 26 8.71 20.74 -15.80
N LEU A 27 7.75 20.38 -14.95
CA LEU A 27 6.47 19.80 -15.35
C LEU A 27 5.48 20.90 -15.77
N SER A 28 4.61 20.60 -16.73
CA SER A 28 3.64 21.58 -17.21
C SER A 28 2.60 21.92 -16.15
N VAL A 29 2.15 23.18 -16.12
CA VAL A 29 1.08 23.62 -15.20
C VAL A 29 -0.20 22.77 -15.33
N PRO A 30 -0.70 22.43 -16.54
CA PRO A 30 -1.87 21.55 -16.66
C PRO A 30 -1.64 20.18 -16.02
N TYR A 31 -0.48 19.56 -16.24
CA TYR A 31 -0.17 18.25 -15.67
C TYR A 31 -0.09 18.27 -14.15
N LEU A 32 0.59 19.28 -13.57
CA LEU A 32 0.61 19.50 -12.12
C LEU A 32 -0.81 19.72 -11.56
N SER A 33 -1.65 20.43 -12.31
CA SER A 33 -3.05 20.66 -11.95
C SER A 33 -3.87 19.37 -11.95
N ASP A 34 -3.64 18.47 -12.91
CA ASP A 34 -4.31 17.16 -12.96
C ASP A 34 -3.82 16.23 -11.85
N LEU A 35 -2.53 16.27 -11.52
CA LEU A 35 -1.95 15.53 -10.38
C LEU A 35 -2.55 15.98 -9.05
N GLU A 36 -2.62 17.29 -8.77
CA GLU A 36 -3.22 17.82 -7.54
C GLU A 36 -4.75 17.62 -7.45
N ARG A 37 -5.40 17.22 -8.53
CA ARG A 37 -6.82 16.82 -8.56
C ARG A 37 -7.02 15.31 -8.61
N GLY A 38 -5.95 14.52 -8.64
CA GLY A 38 -6.03 13.06 -8.76
C GLY A 38 -6.61 12.57 -10.09
N ARG A 39 -6.56 13.38 -11.15
CA ARG A 39 -7.09 13.01 -12.49
C ARG A 39 -6.13 12.15 -13.30
N THR A 40 -4.87 12.11 -12.90
CA THR A 40 -3.82 11.31 -13.54
C THR A 40 -2.88 10.77 -12.47
N ASN A 41 -2.25 9.64 -12.76
CA ASN A 41 -1.32 9.00 -11.86
C ASN A 41 0.12 9.31 -12.32
N PRO A 42 1.01 9.80 -11.43
CA PRO A 42 2.39 10.08 -11.80
C PRO A 42 3.18 8.78 -12.02
N SER A 43 4.14 8.83 -12.95
CA SER A 43 5.18 7.79 -13.05
C SER A 43 6.18 7.91 -11.91
N LEU A 44 7.05 6.91 -11.75
CA LEU A 44 8.16 6.97 -10.78
C LEU A 44 9.09 8.15 -11.07
N ASP A 45 9.40 8.44 -12.34
CA ASP A 45 10.25 9.57 -12.72
C ASP A 45 9.59 10.92 -12.36
N THR A 46 8.26 11.02 -12.53
CA THR A 46 7.50 12.20 -12.10
C THR A 46 7.55 12.36 -10.57
N LEU A 47 7.44 11.25 -9.83
CA LEU A 47 7.57 11.27 -8.36
C LEU A 47 8.96 11.71 -7.91
N GLN A 48 10.02 11.21 -8.56
CA GLN A 48 11.39 11.64 -8.29
C GLN A 48 11.58 13.13 -8.58
N THR A 49 11.07 13.60 -9.72
CA THR A 49 11.12 15.01 -10.12
C THR A 49 10.41 15.91 -9.10
N LEU A 50 9.21 15.52 -8.65
CA LEU A 50 8.45 16.28 -7.66
C LEU A 50 9.11 16.25 -6.28
N ALA A 51 9.63 15.10 -5.86
CA ALA A 51 10.36 14.98 -4.59
C ALA A 51 11.60 15.90 -4.60
N ALA A 52 12.38 15.89 -5.68
CA ALA A 52 13.51 16.78 -5.88
C ALA A 52 13.11 18.26 -5.86
N ALA A 53 12.03 18.65 -6.54
CA ALA A 53 11.51 20.02 -6.54
C ALA A 53 11.13 20.51 -5.12
N TYR A 54 10.77 19.58 -4.23
CA TYR A 54 10.48 19.85 -2.83
C TYR A 54 11.64 19.57 -1.87
N ASN A 55 12.84 19.27 -2.35
CA ASN A 55 13.99 18.86 -1.53
C ASN A 55 13.65 17.71 -0.56
N LEU A 56 12.91 16.72 -1.06
CA LEU A 56 12.50 15.52 -0.34
C LEU A 56 13.01 14.27 -1.06
N THR A 57 13.10 13.14 -0.35
CA THR A 57 13.16 11.84 -1.02
C THR A 57 11.76 11.43 -1.49
N VAL A 58 11.68 10.47 -2.44
CA VAL A 58 10.38 9.87 -2.82
C VAL A 58 9.70 9.23 -1.61
N ASN A 59 10.46 8.65 -0.69
CA ASN A 59 9.92 8.07 0.53
C ASN A 59 9.27 9.15 1.43
N ASP A 60 9.93 10.28 1.65
CA ASP A 60 9.38 11.38 2.46
C ASP A 60 8.13 12.01 1.82
N LEU A 61 8.10 12.07 0.49
CA LEU A 61 6.93 12.54 -0.26
C LEU A 61 5.74 11.60 -0.07
N LEU A 62 5.98 10.28 -0.07
CA LEU A 62 4.95 9.25 0.01
C LEU A 62 4.61 8.80 1.44
N ALA A 63 5.44 9.10 2.44
CA ALA A 63 5.25 8.66 3.82
C ALA A 63 3.84 8.95 4.41
N PRO A 64 3.20 10.10 4.16
CA PRO A 64 1.84 10.35 4.66
C PRO A 64 0.73 9.85 3.71
N VAL A 65 1.08 9.30 2.54
CA VAL A 65 0.13 8.90 1.50
C VAL A 65 -0.41 7.49 1.78
N ASP A 66 -1.72 7.39 1.91
CA ASP A 66 -2.44 6.13 1.97
C ASP A 66 -2.70 5.63 0.54
N PHE A 67 -2.02 4.55 0.16
CA PHE A 67 -2.27 3.89 -1.11
C PHE A 67 -3.54 3.03 -1.02
N TYR A 68 -4.69 3.64 -1.27
CA TYR A 68 -5.96 2.94 -1.46
C TYR A 68 -6.03 2.36 -2.89
N GLY A 69 -5.15 1.41 -3.20
CA GLY A 69 -5.35 0.49 -4.33
C GLY A 69 -6.10 -0.75 -3.85
N GLU A 70 -6.74 -1.49 -4.78
CA GLU A 70 -7.04 -2.89 -4.51
C GLU A 70 -5.73 -3.54 -4.05
N ARG A 71 -5.68 -3.97 -2.79
CA ARG A 71 -4.65 -4.91 -2.36
C ARG A 71 -4.71 -6.04 -3.35
N THR A 72 -3.67 -6.19 -4.16
CA THR A 72 -3.53 -7.34 -5.06
C THR A 72 -3.78 -8.62 -4.24
N GLU A 73 -4.31 -9.67 -4.87
CA GLU A 73 -4.43 -11.02 -4.26
C GLU A 73 -3.12 -11.49 -3.57
N ALA A 74 -1.99 -10.84 -3.87
CA ALA A 74 -0.68 -11.05 -3.26
C ALA A 74 -0.52 -10.54 -1.81
N ALA A 75 -1.42 -9.72 -1.26
CA ALA A 75 -1.34 -9.31 0.14
C ALA A 75 -2.15 -10.28 1.02
N LEU A 76 -1.44 -11.04 1.87
CA LEU A 76 -2.09 -11.93 2.85
C LEU A 76 -3.10 -11.15 3.70
N PRO A 77 -4.28 -11.74 4.02
CA PRO A 77 -5.19 -11.19 5.02
C PRO A 77 -4.44 -10.82 6.31
N LYS A 78 -4.81 -9.71 6.96
CA LYS A 78 -4.07 -9.16 8.12
C LYS A 78 -3.74 -10.23 9.16
N GLY A 79 -4.74 -10.99 9.61
CA GLY A 79 -4.55 -12.06 10.60
C GLY A 79 -3.65 -13.21 10.10
N LEU A 80 -3.70 -13.53 8.80
CA LEU A 80 -2.81 -14.53 8.20
C LEU A 80 -1.37 -14.00 8.10
N ALA A 81 -1.18 -12.73 7.75
CA ALA A 81 0.12 -12.08 7.76
C ALA A 81 0.74 -12.07 9.16
N GLU A 82 -0.07 -11.78 10.19
CA GLU A 82 0.34 -11.86 11.61
C GLU A 82 0.72 -13.29 12.03
N LEU A 83 0.02 -14.30 11.52
CA LEU A 83 0.35 -15.71 11.76
C LEU A 83 1.68 -16.09 11.11
N VAL A 84 1.90 -15.70 9.86
CA VAL A 84 3.13 -15.99 9.11
C VAL A 84 4.34 -15.28 9.71
N ALA A 85 4.15 -14.07 10.24
CA ALA A 85 5.21 -13.30 10.89
C ALA A 85 5.55 -13.80 12.33
N ASP A 86 4.76 -14.72 12.89
CA ASP A 86 5.03 -15.24 14.23
C ASP A 86 6.29 -16.13 14.25
N PRO A 87 7.27 -15.88 15.12
CA PRO A 87 8.52 -16.64 15.13
C PRO A 87 8.37 -18.13 15.49
N LEU A 88 7.33 -18.50 16.23
CA LEU A 88 7.10 -19.88 16.69
C LEU A 88 6.17 -20.65 15.74
N LEU A 89 5.19 -19.98 15.15
CA LEU A 89 4.16 -20.60 14.31
C LEU A 89 4.43 -20.44 12.82
N GLY A 90 5.01 -19.32 12.40
CA GLY A 90 5.27 -18.97 11.00
C GLY A 90 6.06 -20.03 10.23
N PRO A 91 7.13 -20.64 10.79
CA PRO A 91 7.88 -21.69 10.10
C PRO A 91 7.05 -22.92 9.70
N GLU A 92 5.95 -23.21 10.41
CA GLU A 92 5.04 -24.33 10.10
C GLU A 92 4.04 -23.97 8.98
N ILE A 93 3.86 -22.69 8.68
CA ILE A 93 2.94 -22.20 7.65
C ILE A 93 3.73 -21.99 6.35
N THR A 94 3.99 -23.10 5.65
CA THR A 94 4.74 -23.11 4.39
C THR A 94 4.10 -22.20 3.33
N PRO A 95 4.84 -21.75 2.29
CA PRO A 95 4.27 -20.93 1.22
C PRO A 95 3.04 -21.56 0.52
N GLU A 96 2.95 -22.89 0.49
CA GLU A 96 1.76 -23.60 -0.01
C GLU A 96 0.57 -23.41 0.93
N TRP A 97 0.77 -23.63 2.23
CA TRP A 97 -0.25 -23.34 3.25
C TRP A 97 -0.69 -21.89 3.25
N GLN A 98 0.23 -20.93 3.05
CA GLN A 98 -0.11 -19.51 2.94
C GLN A 98 -1.07 -19.24 1.77
N ARG A 99 -0.83 -19.83 0.59
CA ARG A 99 -1.71 -19.69 -0.58
C ARG A 99 -3.06 -20.37 -0.36
N THR A 100 -3.07 -21.56 0.24
CA THR A 100 -4.30 -22.29 0.55
C THR A 100 -5.16 -21.50 1.53
N LEU A 101 -4.58 -21.04 2.63
CA LEU A 101 -5.28 -20.26 3.65
C LEU A 101 -5.77 -18.92 3.09
N ALA A 102 -4.97 -18.21 2.28
CA ALA A 102 -5.36 -16.91 1.71
C ALA A 102 -6.64 -16.95 0.85
N ARG A 103 -7.02 -18.13 0.33
CA ARG A 103 -8.24 -18.33 -0.48
C ARG A 103 -9.49 -18.65 0.34
N ILE A 104 -9.36 -18.84 1.66
CA ILE A 104 -10.48 -19.27 2.51
C ILE A 104 -11.37 -18.09 2.88
N GLU A 105 -12.68 -18.30 2.69
CA GLU A 105 -13.73 -17.41 3.17
C GLU A 105 -14.79 -18.24 3.92
N LEU A 106 -15.09 -17.85 5.16
CA LEU A 106 -16.09 -18.51 6.00
C LEU A 106 -17.38 -17.69 5.98
N ARG A 107 -18.42 -18.23 5.33
CA ARG A 107 -19.72 -17.56 5.18
C ARG A 107 -19.60 -16.15 4.58
N GLY A 108 -18.73 -16.00 3.58
CA GLY A 108 -18.46 -14.73 2.91
C GLY A 108 -17.65 -13.72 3.74
N LYS A 109 -17.10 -14.13 4.89
CA LYS A 109 -16.20 -13.31 5.70
C LYS A 109 -14.86 -14.01 5.88
N ARG A 110 -13.79 -13.23 5.87
CA ARG A 110 -12.45 -13.73 6.19
C ARG A 110 -12.24 -13.70 7.69
N PRO A 111 -11.49 -14.67 8.26
CA PRO A 111 -11.02 -14.57 9.63
C PRO A 111 -10.18 -13.30 9.82
N GLU A 112 -10.43 -12.58 10.91
CA GLU A 112 -9.80 -11.28 11.16
C GLU A 112 -8.52 -11.42 12.00
N SER A 113 -8.47 -12.41 12.90
CA SER A 113 -7.37 -12.57 13.86
C SER A 113 -6.41 -13.69 13.50
N LYS A 114 -5.14 -13.54 13.89
CA LYS A 114 -4.12 -14.60 13.85
C LYS A 114 -4.61 -15.93 14.46
N ARG A 115 -5.35 -15.87 15.58
CA ARG A 115 -5.83 -17.06 16.29
C ARG A 115 -6.81 -17.85 15.42
N ASP A 116 -7.75 -17.17 14.78
CA ASP A 116 -8.75 -17.82 13.93
C ASP A 116 -8.07 -18.51 12.74
N TRP A 117 -7.08 -17.83 12.13
CA TRP A 117 -6.27 -18.40 11.05
C TRP A 117 -5.50 -19.65 11.49
N TYR A 118 -4.96 -19.64 12.70
CA TYR A 118 -4.23 -20.78 13.24
C TYR A 118 -5.16 -21.97 13.56
N GLU A 119 -6.36 -21.72 14.09
CA GLU A 119 -7.35 -22.77 14.33
C GLU A 119 -7.80 -23.44 13.03
N ILE A 120 -8.00 -22.66 11.96
CA ILE A 120 -8.30 -23.18 10.61
C ILE A 120 -7.14 -24.01 10.08
N TYR A 121 -5.90 -23.52 10.19
CA TYR A 121 -4.71 -24.26 9.78
C TYR A 121 -4.61 -25.62 10.48
N LEU A 122 -4.74 -25.66 11.81
CA LEU A 122 -4.67 -26.91 12.57
C LEU A 122 -5.75 -27.91 12.17
N HIS A 123 -6.97 -27.41 11.91
CA HIS A 123 -8.07 -28.25 11.46
C HIS A 123 -7.77 -28.85 10.07
N LEU A 124 -7.36 -28.03 9.11
CA LEU A 124 -7.03 -28.48 7.76
C LEU A 124 -5.83 -29.43 7.75
N LYS A 125 -4.77 -29.11 8.48
CA LYS A 125 -3.58 -29.97 8.61
C LYS A 125 -3.97 -31.35 9.11
N ARG A 126 -4.80 -31.43 10.17
CA ARG A 126 -5.28 -32.71 10.69
C ARG A 126 -6.12 -33.50 9.69
N VAL A 127 -6.92 -32.84 8.87
CA VAL A 127 -7.80 -33.50 7.89
C VAL A 127 -7.02 -33.97 6.65
N LEU A 128 -6.00 -33.21 6.22
CA LEU A 128 -5.24 -33.49 5.00
C LEU A 128 -3.98 -34.33 5.23
N GLU A 129 -3.41 -34.29 6.43
CA GLU A 129 -2.17 -34.99 6.80
C GLU A 129 -2.38 -36.06 7.89
N GLY A 130 -3.61 -36.27 8.37
CA GLY A 130 -3.99 -37.30 9.35
C GLY A 130 -4.72 -38.46 8.71
#